data_AF-A0A7C0WLT4-F1
#
_entry.id   AF-A0A7C0WLT4-F1
#
_cell.length_a   1.000
_cell.length_b   1.000
_cell.length_c   1.000
_cell.angle_alpha   90.00
_cell.angle_beta   90.00
_cell.angle_gamma   90.00
#
_symmetry.space_group_name_H-M   'P 1'
#
loop_
_entity.id
_entity.type
_entity.pdbx_description
1 polymer ?
#
loop_
_entity_poly.entity_id
_entity_poly.type
_entity_poly.pdbx_seq_one_letter_code
_entity_poly.pdbx_strand_id
1 'polypeptide(L)' 'GETTEDLKLTLETVGCVGCCGLAPVATVNEDIIGEVGPDKLDELIQSIEEEE' A
#
# COMPACT_ATOMS: atom_id res chain seq x y z
N GLY A 1 10.89 -3.37 8.00
CA GLY A 1 9.51 -3.76 7.71
C GLY A 1 8.94 -4.45 8.92
N GLU A 2 7.65 -4.25 9.15
CA GLU A 2 6.90 -4.86 10.26
C GLU A 2 5.64 -5.51 9.67
N THR A 3 5.21 -6.61 10.27
CA THR A 3 4.00 -7.34 9.86
C THR A 3 2.98 -7.25 10.99
N THR A 4 1.72 -7.03 10.65
CA THR A 4 0.61 -7.03 11.62
C THR A 4 0.47 -8.40 12.29
N GLU A 5 -0.06 -8.45 13.51
CA GLU A 5 -0.25 -9.70 14.27
C GLU A 5 -1.13 -10.73 13.53
N ASP A 6 -2.09 -10.24 12.73
CA ASP A 6 -3.01 -11.01 11.91
C ASP A 6 -2.37 -11.58 10.64
N LEU A 7 -1.09 -11.29 10.40
CA LEU A 7 -0.29 -11.72 9.23
C LEU A 7 -0.85 -11.27 7.87
N LYS A 8 -1.84 -10.37 7.85
CA LYS A 8 -2.48 -9.86 6.62
C LYS A 8 -1.66 -8.78 5.90
N LEU A 9 -0.98 -7.92 6.65
CA LEU A 9 -0.30 -6.75 6.10
C LEU A 9 1.16 -6.73 6.53
N THR A 10 2.06 -6.49 5.59
CA THR A 10 3.48 -6.23 5.86
C THR A 10 3.86 -4.88 5.28
N LEU A 11 4.36 -4.00 6.14
CA LEU A 11 4.88 -2.71 5.73
C LEU A 11 6.35 -2.84 5.37
N GLU A 12 6.69 -2.64 4.10
CA GLU A 12 8.07 -2.62 3.62
C GLU A 12 8.41 -1.31 2.92
N THR A 13 9.66 -0.86 3.07
CA THR A 13 10.18 0.28 2.32
C THR A 13 10.75 -0.21 1.00
N VAL A 14 10.18 0.23 -0.10
CA VAL A 14 10.66 -0.12 -1.44
C VAL A 14 11.55 0.99 -2.00
N GLY A 15 12.39 0.64 -2.97
CA GLY A 15 13.19 1.62 -3.71
C GLY A 15 12.34 2.44 -4.69
N CYS A 16 12.98 2.94 -5.75
CA CYS A 16 12.23 3.64 -6.79
C CYS A 16 11.28 2.67 -7.53
N VAL A 17 9.98 2.96 -7.50
CA VAL A 17 8.94 2.22 -8.26
C VAL A 17 8.90 2.68 -9.73
N GLY A 18 9.47 3.85 -10.04
CA GLY A 18 9.48 4.40 -11.41
C GLY A 18 8.20 5.13 -11.83
N CYS A 19 7.26 5.35 -10.90
CA CYS A 19 5.99 6.03 -11.15
C CYS A 19 5.97 7.48 -10.62
N CYS A 20 7.03 8.24 -10.86
CA CYS A 20 7.21 9.59 -10.31
C CYS A 20 6.07 10.57 -10.65
N GLY A 21 5.39 10.38 -11.80
CA GLY A 21 4.25 11.20 -12.20
C GLY A 21 2.97 10.96 -11.41
N LEU A 22 2.91 9.86 -10.65
CA LEU A 22 1.79 9.47 -9.79
C LEU A 22 2.16 9.55 -8.30
N ALA A 23 3.27 10.22 -7.98
CA ALA A 23 3.71 10.37 -6.61
C ALA A 23 2.68 11.15 -5.78
N PRO A 24 2.48 10.80 -4.49
CA PRO A 24 3.02 9.65 -3.75
C PRO A 24 2.44 8.30 -4.21
N VAL A 25 3.29 7.27 -4.29
CA VAL A 25 2.95 5.93 -4.80
C VAL A 25 3.19 4.88 -3.72
N ALA A 26 2.28 3.92 -3.61
CA ALA A 26 2.44 2.70 -2.82
C ALA A 26 2.21 1.48 -3.72
N THR A 27 2.82 0.35 -3.35
CA THR A 27 2.62 -0.93 -4.02
C THR A 27 2.02 -1.90 -3.04
N VAL A 28 0.88 -2.49 -3.40
CA VAL A 28 0.26 -3.57 -2.63
C VAL A 28 0.40 -4.83 -3.47
N ASN A 29 1.17 -5.79 -2.98
CA ASN A 29 1.58 -6.96 -3.76
C ASN A 29 2.22 -6.54 -5.10
N GLU A 30 1.56 -6.82 -6.22
CA GLU A 30 2.03 -6.48 -7.58
C GLU A 30 1.30 -5.25 -8.17
N ASP A 31 0.32 -4.70 -7.47
CA ASP A 31 -0.47 -3.56 -7.92
C ASP A 31 0.14 -2.24 -7.48
N ILE A 32 0.28 -1.33 -8.45
CA ILE A 32 0.82 0.01 -8.24
C ILE A 32 -0.34 0.98 -8.03
N ILE A 33 -0.32 1.67 -6.90
CA ILE A 33 -1.34 2.65 -6.55
C ILE A 33 -0.70 4.02 -6.47
N GLY A 34 -1.12 4.89 -7.38
CA GLY A 34 -0.74 6.29 -7.42
C GLY A 34 -1.65 7.20 -6.58
N GLU A 35 -1.16 8.42 -6.34
CA GLU A 35 -1.89 9.49 -5.64
C GLU A 35 -2.39 9.03 -4.27
N VAL A 36 -1.51 8.38 -3.50
CA VAL A 36 -1.83 7.82 -2.18
C VAL A 36 -1.80 8.92 -1.12
N GLY A 37 -2.97 9.49 -0.85
CA GLY A 37 -3.20 10.36 0.31
C GLY A 37 -3.59 9.56 1.58
N PRO A 38 -3.71 10.24 2.74
CA PRO A 38 -4.13 9.60 3.99
C PRO A 38 -5.50 8.93 3.88
N ASP A 39 -6.52 9.62 3.35
CA ASP A 39 -7.87 9.06 3.22
C ASP A 39 -7.89 7.80 2.32
N LYS A 40 -7.16 7.86 1.19
CA LYS A 40 -7.07 6.74 0.24
C LYS A 40 -6.30 5.56 0.82
N LEU A 41 -5.32 5.82 1.69
CA LEU A 41 -4.56 4.77 2.39
C LEU A 41 -5.46 4.03 3.38
N ASP A 42 -6.33 4.74 4.11
CA ASP A 42 -7.29 4.14 5.02
C ASP A 42 -8.29 3.24 4.26
N GLU A 43 -8.83 3.72 3.14
CA GLU A 43 -9.70 2.91 2.26
C GLU A 43 -8.98 1.66 1.72
N LEU A 44 -7.69 1.78 1.44
CA LEU A 44 -6.86 0.69 0.94
C LEU A 44 -6.64 -0.41 1.97
N ILE A 45 -6.31 -0.02 3.19
CA ILE A 45 -6.14 -0.95 4.30
C ILE A 45 -7.46 -1.68 4.55
N GLN A 46 -8.57 -0.94 4.60
CA GLN A 46 -9.89 -1.53 4.80
C GLN A 46 -10.27 -2.52 3.69
N SER A 47 -9.98 -2.18 2.42
CA SER A 47 -10.24 -3.08 1.29
C SER A 47 -9.45 -4.40 1.41
N ILE A 48 -8.19 -4.34 1.87
CA ILE A 48 -7.36 -5.53 2.08
C ILE A 48 -7.87 -6.37 3.27
N GLU A 49 -8.46 -5.73 4.29
CA GLU A 49 -9.06 -6.42 5.42
C GLU A 49 -10.38 -7.11 5.07
N GLU A 50 -11.16 -6.53 4.14
CA GLU A 50 -12.47 -7.01 3.67
C GLU A 50 -12.38 -8.10 2.58
N GLU A 51 -11.28 -8.16 1.81
CA GLU A 51 -10.97 -9.32 0.94
C GLU A 51 -10.56 -10.54 1.79
N GLU A 52 -11.54 -11.25 2.36
CA GLU A 52 -11.39 -12.59 2.96
C GLU A 52 -11.29 -13.73 1.91
#